data_AF-A0A7X3VTH9-F1
#
_entry.id   AF-A0A7X3VTH9-F1
#
_cell.length_a   1.000
_cell.length_b   1.000
_cell.length_c   1.000
_cell.angle_alpha   90.00
_cell.angle_beta   90.00
_cell.angle_gamma   90.00
#
_symmetry.space_group_name_H-M   'P 1'
#
loop_
_entity.id
_entity.type
_entity.pdbx_description
1 polymer ?
#
loop_
_entity_poly.entity_id
_entity_poly.type
_entity_poly.pdbx_seq_one_letter_code
_entity_poly.pdbx_strand_id
1 'polypeptide(L)'
;MAGTEVKFRAASEAICAAFALGAARLRSGPATGRPVERGYTPKEHAALADASPALGETAFDIWLNANACWRNVPAAVWNYRLGGYRVLKKWLSYRESKVLGRPLRIEEVQHFTETARRIAAISTLERLALPEPPPASG
;
A
#
# COMPACT_ATOMS: atom_id res chain seq x y z
N MET A 1 -4.05 26.13 -10.13
CA MET A 1 -3.74 24.70 -10.39
C MET A 1 -2.77 24.06 -9.37
N ALA A 2 -2.44 24.70 -8.24
CA ALA A 2 -1.52 24.14 -7.24
C ALA A 2 -2.17 23.24 -6.16
N GLY A 3 -3.51 23.22 -6.07
CA GLY A 3 -4.23 22.54 -4.98
C GLY A 3 -4.30 21.01 -5.08
N THR A 4 -4.36 20.46 -6.30
CA THR A 4 -4.48 19.02 -6.53
C THR A 4 -3.15 18.29 -6.32
N GLU A 5 -2.04 18.94 -6.68
CA GLU A 5 -0.70 18.37 -6.64
C GLU A 5 -0.16 18.22 -5.20
N VAL A 6 -0.48 19.18 -4.32
CA VAL A 6 -0.11 19.13 -2.89
C VAL A 6 -0.91 18.06 -2.14
N LYS A 7 -2.20 17.88 -2.47
CA LYS A 7 -3.04 16.81 -1.90
C LYS A 7 -2.55 15.42 -2.29
N PHE A 8 -2.10 15.24 -3.54
CA PHE A 8 -1.56 13.98 -4.03
C PHE A 8 -0.25 13.58 -3.34
N ARG A 9 0.61 14.57 -3.05
CA ARG A 9 1.88 14.35 -2.35
C ARG A 9 1.70 13.91 -0.89
N ALA A 10 0.80 14.56 -0.15
CA ALA A 10 0.53 14.24 1.25
C ALA A 10 -0.11 12.84 1.43
N ALA A 11 -1.05 12.47 0.55
CA ALA A 11 -1.62 11.11 0.54
C ALA A 11 -0.56 10.05 0.19
N SER A 12 0.33 10.35 -0.76
CA SER A 12 1.46 9.48 -1.15
C SER A 12 2.42 9.18 0.02
N GLU A 13 2.67 10.15 0.90
CA GLU A 13 3.56 9.97 2.06
C GLU A 13 2.92 9.15 3.18
N ALA A 14 1.60 9.23 3.34
CA ALA A 14 0.86 8.44 4.32
C ALA A 14 0.71 6.96 3.89
N ILE A 15 0.75 6.68 2.59
CA ILE A 15 0.56 5.33 2.03
C ILE A 15 1.86 4.52 2.09
N CYS A 16 1.77 3.32 2.67
CA CYS A 16 2.84 2.30 2.66
C CYS A 16 4.16 2.77 3.29
N ALA A 17 4.15 3.16 4.57
CA ALA A 17 5.37 3.47 5.29
C ALA A 17 6.10 2.18 5.69
N ALA A 18 7.32 1.96 5.19
CA ALA A 18 8.18 0.91 5.72
C ALA A 18 8.57 1.28 7.15
N PHE A 19 8.12 0.48 8.12
CA PHE A 19 8.34 0.68 9.54
C PHE A 19 9.18 -0.46 10.12
N ALA A 20 10.26 -0.11 10.82
CA ALA A 20 11.05 -1.04 11.60
C ALA A 20 10.98 -0.64 13.08
N LEU A 21 10.63 -1.58 13.95
CA LEU A 21 10.70 -1.40 15.40
C LEU A 21 12.17 -1.52 15.83
N GLY A 22 12.86 -0.38 15.87
CA GLY A 22 14.23 -0.24 16.41
C GLY A 22 15.35 -0.11 15.36
N ALA A 23 16.45 0.53 15.76
CA ALA A 23 17.62 0.85 14.91
C ALA A 23 18.45 -0.39 14.47
N ALA A 24 18.01 -1.60 14.82
CA ALA A 24 18.73 -2.83 14.56
C ALA A 24 18.16 -3.54 13.32
N ARG A 25 18.91 -3.42 12.22
CA ARG A 25 19.11 -4.40 11.13
C ARG A 25 17.89 -5.27 10.74
N LEU A 26 17.57 -5.29 9.45
CA LEU A 26 16.75 -6.30 8.71
C LEU A 26 17.28 -7.76 8.86
N ARG A 27 17.71 -8.19 10.06
CA ARG A 27 18.26 -9.50 10.36
C ARG A 27 17.36 -10.26 11.32
N SER A 28 17.11 -11.50 10.89
CA SER A 28 16.51 -12.66 11.55
C SER A 28 15.03 -12.61 11.90
N GLY A 29 14.22 -12.83 10.87
CA GLY A 29 12.95 -13.55 10.95
C GLY A 29 12.51 -13.94 9.54
N PRO A 30 11.87 -15.10 9.31
CA PRO A 30 11.41 -15.47 7.98
C PRO A 30 10.41 -14.42 7.49
N ALA A 31 10.65 -13.87 6.29
CA ALA A 31 9.69 -12.99 5.65
C ALA A 31 8.47 -13.79 5.23
N THR A 32 7.43 -13.73 6.05
CA THR A 32 6.16 -14.44 5.83
C THR A 32 5.22 -13.66 4.91
N GLY A 33 5.45 -12.36 4.70
CA GLY A 33 4.57 -11.52 3.89
C GLY A 33 3.13 -11.51 4.38
N ARG A 34 2.92 -11.61 5.70
CA ARG A 34 1.60 -11.83 6.30
C ARG A 34 0.84 -10.49 6.28
N PRO A 35 -0.27 -10.40 5.53
CA PRO A 35 -1.11 -9.22 5.55
C PRO A 35 -2.01 -9.26 6.80
N VAL A 36 -2.07 -8.14 7.52
CA VAL A 36 -3.04 -7.92 8.60
C VAL A 36 -3.93 -6.76 8.19
N GLU A 37 -5.21 -7.02 8.00
CA GLU A 37 -6.20 -6.00 7.67
C GLU A 37 -6.64 -5.25 8.93
N ARG A 38 -6.77 -3.93 8.83
CA ARG A 38 -7.27 -3.05 9.88
C ARG A 38 -7.95 -1.81 9.31
N GLY A 39 -8.76 -1.14 10.10
CA GLY A 39 -9.25 0.20 9.76
C GLY A 39 -8.13 1.25 9.77
N TYR A 40 -8.34 2.34 9.04
CA TYR A 40 -7.49 3.53 9.16
C TYR A 40 -7.64 4.17 10.54
N THR A 41 -6.53 4.63 11.10
CA THR A 41 -6.58 5.55 12.25
C THR A 41 -7.14 6.90 11.80
N PRO A 42 -7.69 7.73 12.71
CA PRO A 42 -8.19 9.06 12.35
C PRO A 42 -7.13 9.94 11.65
N LYS A 43 -5.87 9.81 12.06
CA LYS A 43 -4.74 10.52 11.44
C LYS A 43 -4.46 10.04 10.02
N GLU A 44 -4.48 8.74 9.78
CA GLU A 44 -4.31 8.17 8.44
C GLU A 44 -5.49 8.53 7.54
N HIS A 45 -6.72 8.46 8.05
CA HIS A 45 -7.91 8.84 7.31
C HIS A 45 -7.89 10.32 6.91
N ALA A 46 -7.50 11.21 7.83
CA ALA A 46 -7.33 12.63 7.54
C ALA A 46 -6.25 12.89 6.48
N ALA A 47 -5.16 12.09 6.48
CA ALA A 47 -4.09 12.21 5.49
C ALA A 47 -4.48 11.69 4.10
N LEU A 48 -5.43 10.76 4.02
CA LEU A 48 -5.97 10.25 2.75
C LEU A 48 -6.92 11.24 2.06
N ALA A 49 -7.45 12.23 2.79
CA ALA A 49 -8.32 13.29 2.28
C ALA A 49 -9.37 12.73 1.28
N ASP A 50 -9.54 13.39 0.14
CA ASP A 50 -10.52 13.05 -0.90
C ASP A 50 -10.20 11.72 -1.63
N ALA A 51 -9.01 11.13 -1.42
CA ALA A 51 -8.63 9.85 -2.03
C ALA A 51 -9.13 8.63 -1.23
N SER A 52 -9.68 8.83 -0.02
CA SER A 52 -10.21 7.77 0.84
C SER A 52 -11.16 6.80 0.10
N PRO A 53 -12.15 7.27 -0.70
CA PRO A 53 -13.02 6.35 -1.44
C PRO A 53 -12.19 5.43 -2.35
N ALA A 54 -11.29 6.00 -3.16
CA ALA A 54 -10.48 5.27 -4.14
C ALA A 54 -9.59 4.19 -3.52
N LEU A 55 -9.19 4.40 -2.27
CA LEU A 55 -8.23 3.56 -1.56
C LEU A 55 -8.90 2.51 -0.66
N GLY A 56 -10.22 2.62 -0.45
CA GLY A 56 -11.03 1.73 0.38
C GLY A 56 -11.11 2.20 1.83
N GLU A 57 -11.88 1.49 2.66
CA GLU A 57 -12.11 1.82 4.08
C GLU A 57 -11.10 1.17 5.03
N THR A 58 -10.38 0.16 4.54
CA THR A 58 -9.39 -0.62 5.31
C THR A 58 -8.00 -0.51 4.69
N ALA A 59 -7.00 -0.78 5.53
CA ALA A 59 -5.60 -0.85 5.16
C ALA A 59 -4.99 -2.17 5.65
N PHE A 60 -3.89 -2.55 5.02
CA PHE A 60 -3.08 -3.69 5.38
C PHE A 60 -1.75 -3.25 5.98
N ASP A 61 -1.38 -3.88 7.09
CA ASP A 61 -0.01 -3.91 7.56
C ASP A 61 0.63 -5.24 7.10
N ILE A 62 1.66 -5.15 6.27
CA ILE A 62 2.31 -6.30 5.63
C ILE A 62 3.60 -6.60 6.38
N TRP A 63 3.61 -7.69 7.13
CA TRP A 63 4.75 -8.05 7.98
C TRP A 63 5.82 -8.82 7.20
N LEU A 64 7.02 -8.24 7.18
CA LEU A 64 8.25 -8.81 6.62
C LEU A 64 9.03 -9.66 7.62
N ASN A 65 8.81 -9.48 8.91
CA ASN A 65 9.28 -10.30 10.02
C ASN A 65 8.64 -9.73 11.30
N ALA A 66 9.02 -10.21 12.48
CA ALA A 66 8.47 -9.71 13.75
C ALA A 66 8.73 -8.21 13.99
N ASN A 67 9.76 -7.63 13.37
CA ASN A 67 10.27 -6.30 13.68
C ASN A 67 10.13 -5.30 12.52
N ALA A 68 9.72 -5.75 11.34
CA ALA A 68 9.60 -4.92 10.14
C ALA A 68 8.30 -5.21 9.40
N CYS A 69 7.59 -4.15 9.05
CA CYS A 69 6.38 -4.22 8.25
C CYS A 69 6.22 -2.97 7.38
N TRP A 70 5.51 -3.11 6.26
CA TRP A 70 4.91 -1.93 5.62
C TRP A 70 3.58 -1.67 6.29
N ARG A 71 3.40 -0.46 6.80
CA ARG A 71 2.15 -0.04 7.41
C ARG A 71 1.32 0.80 6.47
N ASN A 72 0.01 0.74 6.68
CA ASN A 72 -0.96 1.58 5.99
C ASN A 72 -0.93 1.38 4.46
N VAL A 73 -0.98 0.13 3.99
CA VAL A 73 -1.15 -0.19 2.57
C VAL A 73 -2.65 -0.29 2.28
N PRO A 74 -3.27 0.63 1.53
CA PRO A 74 -4.70 0.60 1.30
C PRO A 74 -5.22 -0.72 0.73
N ALA A 75 -6.44 -1.11 1.10
CA ALA A 75 -7.04 -2.35 0.62
C ALA A 75 -7.17 -2.38 -0.91
N ALA A 76 -7.52 -1.26 -1.54
CA ALA A 76 -7.56 -1.16 -3.00
C ALA A 76 -6.18 -1.43 -3.63
N VAL A 77 -5.11 -0.97 -2.99
CA VAL A 77 -3.72 -1.13 -3.46
C VAL A 77 -3.25 -2.57 -3.27
N TRP A 78 -3.47 -3.17 -2.10
CA TRP A 78 -3.09 -4.55 -1.83
C TRP A 78 -3.86 -5.55 -2.70
N ASN A 79 -5.14 -5.26 -2.97
CA ASN A 79 -6.00 -6.10 -3.78
C ASN A 79 -5.96 -5.77 -5.28
N TYR A 80 -5.19 -4.78 -5.71
CA TYR A 80 -5.04 -4.41 -7.11
C TYR A 80 -4.59 -5.61 -7.96
N ARG A 81 -5.34 -5.88 -9.03
CA ARG A 81 -5.11 -7.03 -9.91
C ARG A 81 -4.73 -6.59 -11.31
N LEU A 82 -3.75 -7.30 -11.87
CA LEU A 82 -3.40 -7.21 -13.29
C LEU A 82 -3.31 -8.64 -13.84
N GLY A 83 -4.08 -8.93 -14.89
CA GLY A 83 -4.11 -10.27 -15.51
C GLY A 83 -4.50 -11.40 -14.55
N GLY A 84 -5.43 -11.14 -13.62
CA GLY A 84 -5.93 -12.13 -12.65
C GLY A 84 -5.11 -12.28 -11.37
N TYR A 85 -3.92 -11.69 -11.28
CA TYR A 85 -3.05 -11.80 -10.10
C TYR A 85 -3.01 -10.50 -9.30
N ARG A 86 -2.91 -10.62 -7.97
CA ARG A 86 -2.57 -9.49 -7.10
C ARG A 86 -1.11 -9.12 -7.29
N VAL A 87 -0.84 -7.93 -7.81
CA VAL A 87 0.50 -7.48 -8.23
C VAL A 87 1.48 -7.52 -7.07
N LEU A 88 1.12 -6.87 -5.95
CA LEU A 88 2.00 -6.76 -4.77
C LEU A 88 2.21 -8.11 -4.08
N LYS A 89 1.16 -8.93 -3.96
CA LYS A 89 1.27 -10.27 -3.38
C LYS A 89 2.19 -11.16 -4.21
N LYS A 90 2.06 -11.14 -5.54
CA LYS A 90 2.90 -11.94 -6.45
C LYS A 90 4.34 -11.43 -6.47
N TRP A 91 4.55 -10.11 -6.42
CA TRP A 91 5.88 -9.53 -6.30
C TRP A 91 6.61 -10.04 -5.04
N LEU A 92 5.89 -10.10 -3.91
CA LEU A 92 6.43 -10.54 -2.64
C LEU A 92 6.71 -12.05 -2.61
N SER A 93 5.83 -12.88 -3.18
CA SER A 93 6.01 -14.35 -3.17
C SER A 93 7.30 -14.81 -3.86
N TYR A 94 7.74 -14.10 -4.90
CA TYR A 94 9.03 -14.39 -5.57
C TYR A 94 10.25 -13.90 -4.78
N ARG A 95 10.03 -13.09 -3.75
CA ARG A 95 11.09 -12.43 -2.96
C ARG A 95 11.04 -12.80 -1.48
N GLU A 96 10.25 -13.81 -1.13
CA GLU A 96 10.30 -14.39 0.21
C GLU A 96 11.69 -14.94 0.46
N SER A 97 12.15 -14.83 1.70
CA SER A 97 13.51 -15.26 2.08
C SER A 97 13.77 -16.74 1.76
N LYS A 98 12.73 -17.58 1.77
CA LYS A 98 12.82 -19.01 1.40
C LYS A 98 13.09 -19.21 -0.09
N VAL A 99 12.63 -18.30 -0.94
CA VAL A 99 12.81 -18.35 -2.40
C VAL A 99 14.15 -17.72 -2.79
N LEU A 100 14.51 -16.58 -2.21
CA LEU A 100 15.74 -15.87 -2.53
C LEU A 100 17.00 -16.42 -1.82
N GLY A 101 16.83 -17.18 -0.73
CA GLY A 101 17.94 -17.60 0.14
C GLY A 101 18.60 -16.45 0.90
N ARG A 102 18.03 -15.24 0.86
CA ARG A 102 18.52 -14.03 1.52
C ARG A 102 17.37 -13.11 1.94
N PRO A 103 17.58 -12.19 2.90
CA PRO A 103 16.59 -11.14 3.19
C PRO A 103 16.45 -10.15 2.01
N LEU A 104 15.32 -9.43 2.01
CA LEU A 104 15.10 -8.28 1.14
C LEU A 104 16.12 -7.18 1.42
N ARG A 105 16.63 -6.56 0.36
CA ARG A 105 17.47 -5.36 0.45
C ARG A 105 16.62 -4.11 0.58
N ILE A 106 17.24 -3.03 1.04
CA ILE A 106 16.56 -1.75 1.25
C ILE A 106 15.98 -1.23 -0.07
N GLU A 107 16.70 -1.40 -1.19
CA GLU A 107 16.26 -0.96 -2.51
C GLU A 107 15.01 -1.74 -2.96
N GLU A 108 14.93 -3.03 -2.63
CA GLU A 108 13.74 -3.86 -2.91
C GLU A 108 12.55 -3.41 -2.05
N VAL A 109 12.80 -3.01 -0.81
CA VAL A 109 11.77 -2.47 0.09
C VAL A 109 11.23 -1.12 -0.38
N GLN A 110 12.13 -0.25 -0.85
CA GLN A 110 11.78 1.03 -1.47
C GLN A 110 10.98 0.81 -2.76
N HIS A 111 11.42 -0.11 -3.61
CA HIS A 111 10.74 -0.43 -4.85
C HIS A 111 9.30 -0.94 -4.64
N PHE A 112 9.08 -1.77 -3.61
CA PHE A 112 7.73 -2.18 -3.22
C PHE A 112 6.86 -0.97 -2.85
N THR A 113 7.42 -0.05 -2.05
CA THR A 113 6.73 1.16 -1.59
C THR A 113 6.36 2.08 -2.77
N GLU A 114 7.30 2.31 -3.68
CA GLU A 114 7.05 3.09 -4.90
C GLU A 114 5.99 2.46 -5.80
N THR A 115 6.02 1.13 -5.94
CA THR A 115 5.02 0.39 -6.72
C THR A 115 3.63 0.51 -6.08
N ALA A 116 3.53 0.37 -4.76
CA ALA A 116 2.28 0.56 -4.03
C ALA A 116 1.72 1.98 -4.21
N ARG A 117 2.58 3.01 -4.16
CA ARG A 117 2.19 4.41 -4.41
C ARG A 117 1.71 4.64 -5.84
N ARG A 118 2.37 4.04 -6.84
CA ARG A 118 1.94 4.11 -8.24
C ARG A 118 0.58 3.44 -8.45
N ILE A 119 0.33 2.31 -7.80
CA ILE A 119 -0.97 1.64 -7.83
C ILE A 119 -2.04 2.54 -7.18
N ALA A 120 -1.75 3.14 -6.02
CA ALA A 120 -2.68 4.07 -5.37
C ALA A 120 -3.06 5.26 -6.28
N ALA A 121 -2.06 5.81 -6.98
CA ALA A 121 -2.26 6.85 -7.97
C ALA A 121 -3.20 6.40 -9.11
N ILE A 122 -2.96 5.22 -9.68
CA ILE A 122 -3.81 4.64 -10.72
C ILE A 122 -5.24 4.43 -10.22
N SER A 123 -5.42 3.80 -9.06
CA SER A 123 -6.75 3.56 -8.49
C SER A 123 -7.53 4.85 -8.22
N THR A 124 -6.83 5.93 -7.86
CA THR A 124 -7.44 7.25 -7.69
C THR A 124 -7.88 7.84 -9.03
N LEU A 125 -7.04 7.75 -10.06
CA LEU A 125 -7.37 8.24 -11.40
C LEU A 125 -8.51 7.45 -12.06
N GLU A 126 -8.51 6.13 -11.92
CA GLU A 126 -9.58 5.27 -12.42
C GLU A 126 -10.93 5.64 -11.80
N ARG A 127 -10.96 5.94 -10.50
CA ARG A 127 -12.18 6.38 -9.84
C ARG A 127 -12.66 7.74 -10.29
N LEU A 128 -11.75 8.69 -10.49
CA LEU A 128 -12.08 10.02 -11.00
C LEU A 128 -12.62 9.99 -12.44
N ALA A 129 -12.27 8.96 -13.21
CA ALA A 129 -12.71 8.80 -14.60
C ALA A 129 -14.09 8.10 -14.73
N LEU A 130 -14.68 7.60 -13.65
CA LEU A 130 -16.03 7.01 -13.68
C LEU A 130 -17.08 8.11 -13.54
N PRO A 131 -18.02 8.26 -14.49
CA PRO A 131 -19.16 9.16 -14.30
C PRO A 131 -20.01 8.65 -13.12
N GLU A 132 -20.43 9.57 -12.26
CA GLU A 132 -21.39 9.28 -11.18
C GLU A 132 -22.59 8.49 -11.75
N PRO A 133 -23.07 7.45 -11.06
CA PRO A 133 -24.25 6.73 -11.52
C PRO A 133 -25.40 7.74 -11.66
N PRO A 134 -26.20 7.67 -12.75
CA PRO A 134 -27.31 8.59 -12.92
C PRO A 134 -28.20 8.53 -11.68
N PRO A 135 -28.69 9.68 -11.17
CA PRO A 135 -29.54 9.70 -9.99
C PRO A 135 -30.70 8.74 -10.22
N ALA A 136 -30.88 7.80 -9.29
CA ALA A 136 -31.95 6.81 -9.35
C ALA A 136 -33.27 7.57 -9.59
N SER A 137 -33.89 7.31 -10.74
CA SER A 137 -35.17 7.91 -11.08
C SER A 137 -36.19 7.44 -10.05
N GLY A 138 -36.70 8.39 -9.25
CA GLY A 138 -37.81 8.18 -8.33
C GLY A 138 -39.14 8.06 -9.05
#